data_AF-A2GRM7-F1
#
_entry.id   AF-A2GRM7-F1
#
_cell.length_a   1.000
_cell.length_b   1.000
_cell.length_c   1.000
_cell.angle_alpha   90.00
_cell.angle_beta   90.00
_cell.angle_gamma   90.00
#
_symmetry.space_group_name_H-M   'P 1'
#
loop_
_entity.id
_entity.type
_entity.pdbx_description
1 polymer ?
#
loop_
_entity_poly.entity_id
_entity_poly.type
_entity_poly.pdbx_seq_one_letter_code
_entity_poly.pdbx_strand_id
1 'polypeptide(L)'
;MNSTAEESRHSRRLTFTPKEDKKLMKLVASCGSSVNWKTISIEMDGRTPRQCKERYNNYLSPEINKAQWTPIEDKVIMDEHFKSGNSWQKISGMLSGRTAGSVRNRYYYLIRRMGIPEASIAVKNIADELNRTDDFKESECEVGYKGPKFNILSDSIFAEAK
;
A
#
# COMPACT_ATOMS: atom_id res chain seq x y z
N MET A 1 -30.24 -1.95 -41.94
CA MET A 1 -31.02 -2.18 -40.71
C MET A 1 -30.54 -3.53 -40.17
N ASN A 2 -29.76 -3.71 -39.10
CA ASN A 2 -29.37 -2.93 -37.91
C ASN A 2 -27.89 -3.32 -37.63
N SER A 3 -26.90 -2.44 -37.57
CA SER A 3 -26.55 -1.55 -36.45
C SER A 3 -26.78 -2.16 -35.07
N THR A 4 -25.87 -3.00 -34.59
CA THR A 4 -25.76 -3.37 -33.17
C THR A 4 -24.54 -2.70 -32.57
N ALA A 5 -24.80 -1.61 -31.88
CA ALA A 5 -23.88 -0.89 -31.00
C ALA A 5 -23.51 -1.74 -29.76
N GLU A 6 -22.62 -2.74 -29.92
CA GLU A 6 -22.15 -3.61 -28.83
C GLU A 6 -20.61 -3.59 -28.63
N GLU A 7 -19.91 -2.54 -29.07
CA GLU A 7 -18.45 -2.42 -28.87
C GLU A 7 -18.03 -1.22 -28.00
N SER A 8 -18.92 -0.70 -27.15
CA SER A 8 -18.62 0.43 -26.25
C SER A 8 -18.48 0.02 -24.78
N ARG A 9 -17.71 -1.02 -24.45
CA ARG A 9 -17.40 -1.36 -23.04
C ARG A 9 -15.93 -1.14 -22.68
N HIS A 10 -15.36 -0.03 -23.16
CA HIS A 10 -14.11 0.46 -22.59
C HIS A 10 -14.33 0.90 -21.14
N SER A 11 -13.82 0.09 -20.21
CA SER A 11 -13.37 0.47 -18.87
C SER A 11 -14.41 1.07 -17.91
N ARG A 12 -15.37 0.26 -17.45
CA ARG A 12 -15.73 0.34 -16.03
C ARG A 12 -14.62 -0.35 -15.24
N ARG A 13 -14.19 0.18 -14.10
CA ARG A 13 -13.22 -0.49 -13.21
C ARG A 13 -13.82 -1.82 -12.74
N LEU A 14 -13.69 -2.87 -13.54
CA LEU A 14 -14.28 -4.17 -13.26
C LEU A 14 -13.49 -4.81 -12.12
N THR A 15 -14.14 -4.98 -10.97
CA THR A 15 -13.57 -5.76 -9.86
C THR A 15 -13.42 -7.22 -10.29
N PHE A 16 -12.36 -7.89 -9.85
CA PHE A 16 -12.23 -9.34 -10.02
C PHE A 16 -13.28 -10.07 -9.19
N THR A 17 -14.00 -10.97 -9.82
CA THR A 17 -14.95 -11.85 -9.14
C THR A 17 -14.23 -13.02 -8.46
N PRO A 18 -14.83 -13.66 -7.45
CA PRO A 18 -14.25 -14.87 -6.84
C PRO A 18 -14.01 -16.01 -7.84
N LYS A 19 -14.81 -16.10 -8.91
CA LYS A 19 -14.63 -17.08 -9.99
C LYS A 19 -13.37 -16.78 -10.80
N GLU A 20 -13.16 -15.51 -11.15
CA GLU A 20 -11.94 -15.06 -11.83
C GLU A 20 -10.71 -15.26 -10.95
N ASP A 21 -10.79 -14.94 -9.65
CA ASP A 21 -9.68 -15.17 -8.71
C ASP A 21 -9.28 -16.65 -8.66
N LYS A 22 -10.26 -17.56 -8.55
CA LYS A 22 -10.01 -19.00 -8.59
C LYS A 22 -9.37 -19.44 -9.91
N LYS A 23 -9.83 -18.89 -11.05
CA LYS A 23 -9.25 -19.18 -12.37
C LYS A 23 -7.80 -18.69 -12.44
N LEU A 24 -7.55 -17.45 -12.03
CA LEU A 24 -6.23 -16.83 -12.02
C LEU A 24 -5.24 -17.61 -11.14
N MET A 25 -5.65 -18.01 -9.93
CA MET A 25 -4.80 -18.83 -9.05
C MET A 25 -4.44 -20.18 -9.68
N LYS A 26 -5.40 -20.85 -10.34
CA LYS A 26 -5.13 -22.12 -11.05
C LYS A 26 -4.15 -21.94 -12.20
N LEU A 27 -4.34 -20.89 -13.01
CA LEU A 27 -3.46 -20.58 -14.14
C LEU A 27 -2.04 -20.28 -13.67
N VAL A 28 -1.88 -19.50 -12.60
CA VAL A 28 -0.56 -19.22 -12.01
C VAL A 28 0.06 -20.49 -11.44
N ALA A 29 -0.70 -21.35 -10.75
CA ALA A 29 -0.19 -22.62 -10.22
C ALA A 29 0.21 -23.62 -11.32
N SER A 30 -0.38 -23.52 -12.52
CA SER A 30 0.02 -24.34 -13.68
C SER A 30 1.25 -23.80 -14.41
N CYS A 31 1.64 -22.55 -14.16
CA CYS A 31 2.92 -22.03 -14.61
C CYS A 31 4.02 -22.65 -13.73
N GLY A 32 5.10 -23.15 -14.34
CA GLY A 32 6.27 -23.64 -13.62
C GLY A 32 7.05 -22.50 -12.96
N SER A 33 8.39 -22.53 -13.05
CA SER A 33 9.27 -21.58 -12.35
C SER A 33 9.12 -20.11 -12.77
N SER A 34 8.43 -19.80 -13.87
CA SER A 34 8.20 -18.43 -14.34
C SER A 34 6.77 -18.25 -14.84
N VAL A 35 6.12 -17.19 -14.34
CA VAL A 35 4.73 -16.87 -14.66
C VAL A 35 4.65 -15.95 -15.88
N ASN A 36 4.13 -16.46 -16.99
CA ASN A 36 3.90 -15.66 -18.20
C ASN A 36 2.51 -14.99 -18.16
N TRP A 37 2.46 -13.76 -17.69
CA TRP A 37 1.23 -12.98 -17.56
C TRP A 37 0.51 -12.71 -18.89
N LYS A 38 1.23 -12.72 -20.03
CA LYS A 38 0.60 -12.57 -21.35
C LYS A 38 -0.24 -13.80 -21.67
N THR A 39 0.31 -15.00 -21.49
CA THR A 39 -0.42 -16.25 -21.68
C THR A 39 -1.61 -16.35 -20.74
N ILE A 40 -1.43 -16.03 -19.45
CA ILE A 40 -2.54 -16.03 -18.47
C ILE A 40 -3.65 -15.07 -18.88
N SER A 41 -3.32 -13.88 -19.41
CA SER A 41 -4.34 -12.91 -19.80
C SER A 41 -5.20 -13.35 -20.98
N ILE A 42 -4.65 -14.16 -21.89
CA ILE A 42 -5.41 -14.73 -23.02
C ILE A 42 -6.50 -15.66 -22.48
N GLU A 43 -6.18 -16.42 -21.44
CA GLU A 43 -7.14 -17.29 -20.74
C GLU A 43 -8.09 -16.50 -19.82
N MET A 44 -7.87 -15.22 -19.56
CA MET A 44 -8.69 -14.41 -18.67
C MET A 44 -9.51 -13.40 -19.47
N ASP A 45 -10.73 -13.79 -19.84
CA ASP A 45 -11.64 -13.00 -20.68
C ASP A 45 -11.77 -11.54 -20.19
N GLY A 46 -11.36 -10.59 -21.04
CA GLY A 46 -11.46 -9.16 -20.74
C GLY A 46 -10.48 -8.63 -19.68
N ARG A 47 -9.45 -9.39 -19.31
CA ARG A 47 -8.38 -8.95 -18.38
C ARG A 47 -7.05 -8.79 -19.09
N THR A 48 -6.36 -7.70 -18.78
CA THR A 48 -5.01 -7.45 -19.30
C THR A 48 -3.94 -8.17 -18.48
N PRO A 49 -2.75 -8.45 -19.05
CA PRO A 49 -1.62 -9.04 -18.31
C PRO A 49 -1.29 -8.26 -17.03
N ARG A 50 -1.34 -6.93 -17.11
CA ARG A 50 -1.10 -6.02 -15.99
C ARG A 50 -2.13 -6.23 -14.87
N GLN A 51 -3.41 -6.29 -15.21
CA GLN A 51 -4.49 -6.52 -14.24
C GLN A 51 -4.35 -7.87 -13.54
N CYS A 52 -4.05 -8.94 -14.28
CA CYS A 52 -3.83 -10.27 -13.72
C CYS A 52 -2.64 -10.28 -12.75
N LYS A 53 -1.50 -9.69 -13.15
CA LYS A 53 -0.31 -9.58 -12.30
C LYS A 53 -0.58 -8.76 -11.04
N GLU A 54 -1.19 -7.59 -11.18
CA GLU A 54 -1.52 -6.73 -10.04
C GLU A 54 -2.50 -7.42 -9.09
N ARG A 55 -3.52 -8.13 -9.61
CA ARG A 55 -4.47 -8.86 -8.78
C ARG A 55 -3.78 -9.96 -7.99
N TYR A 56 -2.93 -10.75 -8.64
CA TYR A 56 -2.22 -11.85 -7.99
C TYR A 56 -1.27 -11.32 -6.90
N ASN A 57 -0.38 -10.40 -7.26
CA ASN A 57 0.67 -9.90 -6.36
C ASN A 57 0.11 -9.10 -5.17
N ASN A 58 -1.05 -8.46 -5.32
CA ASN A 58 -1.61 -7.62 -4.25
C ASN A 58 -2.65 -8.33 -3.38
N TYR A 59 -3.29 -9.41 -3.86
CA TYR A 59 -4.43 -10.03 -3.15
C TYR A 59 -4.44 -11.56 -3.09
N LEU A 60 -3.91 -12.27 -4.10
CA LEU A 60 -4.09 -13.72 -4.24
C LEU A 60 -2.86 -14.55 -3.88
N SER A 61 -1.65 -13.99 -4.02
CA SER A 61 -0.42 -14.70 -3.68
C SER A 61 -0.49 -15.24 -2.24
N PRO A 62 -0.10 -16.51 -2.01
CA PRO A 62 -0.08 -17.09 -0.67
C PRO A 62 0.94 -16.40 0.26
N GLU A 63 1.92 -15.69 -0.30
CA GLU A 63 2.92 -14.92 0.44
C GLU A 63 2.34 -13.65 1.09
N ILE A 64 1.12 -13.25 0.72
CA ILE A 64 0.49 -12.05 1.25
C ILE A 64 -0.04 -12.32 2.65
N ASN A 65 0.44 -11.55 3.60
CA ASN A 65 -0.02 -11.56 4.98
C ASN A 65 -1.36 -10.82 5.12
N LYS A 66 -2.41 -11.59 5.42
CA LYS A 66 -3.78 -11.11 5.64
C LYS A 66 -4.14 -10.94 7.12
N ALA A 67 -3.18 -11.15 8.03
CA ALA A 67 -3.39 -10.94 9.46
C ALA A 67 -3.65 -9.47 9.79
N GLN A 68 -4.21 -9.23 10.97
CA GLN A 68 -4.42 -7.88 11.49
C GLN A 68 -3.08 -7.12 11.58
N TRP A 69 -3.16 -5.80 11.45
CA TRP A 69 -1.99 -4.93 11.60
C TRP A 69 -1.59 -4.84 13.06
N THR A 70 -0.31 -5.06 13.32
CA THR A 70 0.26 -4.93 14.67
C THR A 70 0.72 -3.49 14.93
N PRO A 71 0.77 -3.05 16.21
CA PRO A 71 1.31 -1.74 16.55
C PRO A 71 2.76 -1.54 16.12
N ILE A 72 3.55 -2.62 16.04
CA ILE A 72 4.94 -2.60 15.58
C ILE A 72 4.99 -2.26 14.08
N GLU A 73 4.15 -2.92 13.27
CA GLU A 73 4.03 -2.60 11.84
C GLU A 73 3.58 -1.15 11.65
N ASP A 74 2.59 -0.69 12.41
CA ASP A 74 2.12 0.71 12.35
C ASP A 74 3.24 1.71 12.63
N LYS A 75 4.07 1.44 13.65
CA LYS A 75 5.24 2.26 13.96
C LYS A 75 6.24 2.30 12.81
N VAL A 76 6.59 1.14 12.24
CA VAL A 76 7.50 1.07 11.09
C VAL A 76 6.97 1.88 9.90
N ILE A 77 5.66 1.78 9.63
CA ILE A 77 5.03 2.54 8.54
C ILE A 77 5.16 4.05 8.77
N MET A 78 4.84 4.52 9.98
CA MET A 78 4.89 5.94 10.31
C MET A 78 6.32 6.48 10.30
N ASP A 79 7.25 5.77 10.95
CA ASP A 79 8.65 6.18 11.06
C ASP A 79 9.34 6.23 9.70
N GLU A 80 9.12 5.23 8.84
CA GLU A 80 9.78 5.17 7.53
C GLU A 80 9.13 6.11 6.52
N HIS A 81 7.82 6.33 6.60
CA HIS A 81 7.14 7.37 5.81
C HIS A 81 7.64 8.76 6.20
N PHE A 82 7.82 9.03 7.50
CA PHE A 82 8.40 10.29 7.96
C PHE A 82 9.82 10.53 7.42
N LYS A 83 10.64 9.47 7.30
CA LYS A 83 12.01 9.56 6.79
C LYS A 83 12.14 9.65 5.28
N SER A 84 11.25 8.98 4.54
CA SER A 84 11.44 8.71 3.09
C SER A 84 10.21 9.01 2.22
N GLY A 85 9.16 9.60 2.80
CA GLY A 85 7.91 9.93 2.13
C GLY A 85 7.18 8.71 1.57
N ASN A 86 6.57 8.88 0.40
CA ASN A 86 5.71 7.88 -0.27
C ASN A 86 6.48 6.70 -0.91
N SER A 87 7.50 6.20 -0.22
CA SER A 87 8.35 5.08 -0.64
C SER A 87 7.73 3.73 -0.30
N TRP A 88 6.47 3.50 -0.70
CA TRP A 88 5.66 2.35 -0.26
C TRP A 88 6.28 0.98 -0.53
N GLN A 89 7.00 0.84 -1.64
CA GLN A 89 7.72 -0.41 -1.97
C GLN A 89 8.84 -0.69 -0.99
N LYS A 90 9.60 0.35 -0.60
CA LYS A 90 10.67 0.26 0.40
C LYS A 90 10.10 -0.13 1.76
N ILE A 91 9.04 0.55 2.18
CA ILE A 91 8.37 0.28 3.46
C ILE A 91 7.81 -1.15 3.48
N SER A 92 7.16 -1.61 2.40
CA SER A 92 6.70 -3.00 2.33
C SER A 92 7.83 -4.02 2.38
N GLY A 93 9.02 -3.70 1.87
CA GLY A 93 10.20 -4.56 1.99
C GLY A 93 10.65 -4.79 3.44
N MET A 94 10.28 -3.90 4.37
CA MET A 94 10.56 -4.04 5.80
C MET A 94 9.48 -4.83 6.55
N LEU A 95 8.35 -5.13 5.90
CA LEU A 95 7.16 -5.71 6.51
C LEU A 95 6.81 -7.03 5.82
N SER A 96 7.17 -8.15 6.45
CA SER A 96 7.04 -9.49 5.86
C SER A 96 5.60 -9.78 5.39
N GLY A 97 5.46 -10.04 4.08
CA GLY A 97 4.19 -10.37 3.45
C GLY A 97 3.21 -9.20 3.28
N ARG A 98 3.58 -7.97 3.65
CA ARG A 98 2.75 -6.78 3.36
C ARG A 98 3.07 -6.25 1.97
N THR A 99 2.03 -5.88 1.22
CA THR A 99 2.18 -5.29 -0.11
C THR A 99 2.26 -3.77 0.00
N ALA A 100 2.96 -3.11 -0.91
CA ALA A 100 3.04 -1.64 -0.94
C ALA A 100 1.65 -0.97 -0.93
N GLY A 101 0.68 -1.57 -1.62
CA GLY A 101 -0.71 -1.12 -1.61
C GLY A 101 -1.35 -1.22 -0.22
N SER A 102 -1.15 -2.33 0.49
CA SER A 102 -1.66 -2.53 1.85
C SER A 102 -1.04 -1.55 2.85
N VAL A 103 0.27 -1.29 2.73
CA VAL A 103 1.03 -0.35 3.57
C VAL A 103 0.49 1.07 3.39
N ARG A 104 0.36 1.53 2.15
CA ARG A 104 -0.22 2.84 1.83
C ARG A 104 -1.62 2.99 2.43
N ASN A 105 -2.47 1.97 2.24
CA ASN A 105 -3.83 1.99 2.79
C ASN A 105 -3.82 2.07 4.32
N ARG A 106 -2.89 1.34 4.96
CA ARG A 106 -2.74 1.36 6.41
C ARG A 106 -2.27 2.72 6.92
N TYR A 107 -1.29 3.32 6.27
CA TYR A 107 -0.85 4.68 6.58
C TYR A 107 -2.01 5.68 6.57
N TYR A 108 -2.78 5.75 5.46
CA TYR A 108 -3.91 6.68 5.39
C TYR A 108 -5.00 6.38 6.43
N TYR A 109 -5.22 5.11 6.76
CA TYR A 109 -6.10 4.73 7.85
C TYR A 109 -5.62 5.30 9.20
N LEU A 110 -4.32 5.18 9.51
CA LEU A 110 -3.72 5.71 10.74
C LEU A 110 -3.85 7.23 10.81
N ILE A 111 -3.52 7.93 9.72
CA ILE A 111 -3.58 9.38 9.67
C ILE A 111 -5.00 9.92 9.85
N ARG A 112 -5.99 9.27 9.22
CA ARG A 112 -7.42 9.61 9.41
C ARG A 112 -7.87 9.35 10.85
N ARG A 113 -7.42 8.24 11.46
CA ARG A 113 -7.73 7.90 12.86
C ARG A 113 -7.11 8.91 13.85
N MET A 114 -5.96 9.49 13.51
CA MET A 114 -5.28 10.52 14.31
C MET A 114 -5.89 11.92 14.15
N GLY A 115 -6.85 12.11 13.24
CA GLY A 115 -7.50 13.41 13.02
C GLY A 115 -6.64 14.43 12.25
N ILE A 116 -5.59 13.98 11.57
CA ILE A 116 -4.74 14.85 10.75
C ILE A 116 -5.48 15.15 9.42
N PRO A 117 -5.72 16.42 9.06
CA PRO A 117 -6.46 16.77 7.85
C PRO A 117 -5.77 16.25 6.58
N GLU A 118 -6.54 15.66 5.66
CA GLU A 118 -6.05 15.10 4.39
C GLU A 118 -5.32 16.16 3.53
N ALA A 119 -5.75 17.42 3.64
CA ALA A 119 -5.10 18.58 3.02
C ALA A 119 -3.66 18.78 3.52
N SER A 120 -3.38 18.57 4.80
CA SER A 120 -2.03 18.66 5.37
C SER A 120 -1.11 17.55 4.88
N ILE A 121 -1.65 16.39 4.49
CA ILE A 121 -0.89 15.29 3.89
C ILE A 121 -0.59 15.59 2.42
N ALA A 122 -1.57 16.10 1.68
CA ALA A 122 -1.41 16.47 0.28
C ALA A 122 -0.36 17.58 0.11
N VAL A 123 -0.37 18.58 0.99
CA VAL A 123 0.62 19.67 0.99
C VAL A 123 2.03 19.15 1.29
N LYS A 124 2.21 18.21 2.23
CA LYS A 124 3.51 17.57 2.48
C LYS A 124 4.00 16.76 1.28
N ASN A 125 3.12 15.96 0.67
CA ASN A 125 3.46 15.19 -0.52
C ASN A 125 3.86 16.07 -1.71
N ILE A 126 3.19 17.22 -1.88
CA ILE A 126 3.54 18.22 -2.90
C ILE A 126 4.88 18.89 -2.57
N ALA A 127 5.12 19.25 -1.30
CA ALA A 127 6.39 19.82 -0.86
C ALA A 127 7.56 18.84 -1.05
N ASP A 128 7.37 17.56 -0.76
CA ASP A 128 8.38 16.52 -0.96
C ASP A 128 8.66 16.23 -2.45
N GLU A 129 7.66 16.42 -3.31
CA GLU A 129 7.80 16.28 -4.77
C GLU A 129 8.47 17.50 -5.41
N LEU A 130 8.25 18.70 -4.85
CA LEU A 130 8.93 19.94 -5.23
C LEU A 130 10.37 20.01 -4.69
N ASN A 131 10.67 19.39 -3.54
CA ASN A 131 12.02 19.29 -2.98
C ASN A 131 12.89 18.20 -3.64
N ARG A 132 12.41 17.52 -4.71
CA ARG A 132 13.23 16.63 -5.54
C ARG A 132 14.03 17.36 -6.62
N THR A 133 13.74 18.63 -6.86
CA THR A 133 14.51 19.48 -7.77
C THR A 133 15.16 20.61 -6.97
N ASP A 134 16.49 20.57 -6.96
CA ASP A 134 17.46 21.59 -6.54
C ASP A 134 17.84 21.70 -5.04
N ASP A 135 19.15 21.43 -4.83
CA ASP A 135 20.04 21.93 -3.79
C ASP A 135 19.64 23.30 -3.22
N PHE A 136 19.40 23.43 -1.90
CA PHE A 136 20.11 24.38 -1.01
C PHE A 136 19.60 24.37 0.45
N LYS A 137 20.56 24.16 1.36
CA LYS A 137 20.76 24.62 2.76
C LYS A 137 19.59 24.74 3.76
N GLU A 138 19.80 24.02 4.87
CA GLU A 138 19.21 24.25 6.20
C GLU A 138 19.17 25.73 6.61
N SER A 139 18.02 26.13 7.14
CA SER A 139 17.82 27.31 7.97
C SER A 139 16.69 26.99 8.94
N GLU A 140 17.03 26.84 10.21
CA GLU A 140 16.09 26.58 11.31
C GLU A 140 15.00 27.66 11.37
N CYS A 141 13.74 27.23 11.40
CA CYS A 141 12.63 28.07 11.82
C CYS A 141 11.84 27.30 12.89
N GLU A 142 12.04 27.65 14.15
CA GLU A 142 11.25 27.15 15.28
C GLU A 142 9.77 27.51 15.08
N VAL A 143 8.92 26.49 14.91
CA VAL A 143 7.46 26.68 14.99
C VAL A 143 6.97 25.93 16.22
N GLY A 144 6.78 26.69 17.31
CA GLY A 144 6.24 26.20 18.57
C GLY A 144 4.83 25.62 18.40
N TYR A 145 4.71 24.30 18.50
CA TYR A 145 3.43 23.60 18.51
C TYR A 145 3.12 23.09 19.92
N LYS A 146 2.15 23.72 20.60
CA LYS A 146 1.57 23.25 21.87
C LYS A 146 0.56 22.12 21.63
N GLY A 147 1.05 20.95 21.23
CA GLY A 147 0.26 19.71 21.18
C GLY A 147 0.23 18.99 22.55
N PRO A 148 -0.71 18.06 22.78
CA PRO A 148 -0.80 17.33 24.04
C PRO A 148 0.46 16.47 24.26
N LYS A 149 1.05 16.58 25.46
CA LYS A 149 2.20 15.78 25.90
C LYS A 149 1.79 14.32 25.95
N PHE A 150 2.33 13.49 25.05
CA PHE A 150 2.33 12.05 25.26
C PHE A 150 3.36 11.73 26.35
N ASN A 151 2.87 11.24 27.49
CA ASN A 151 3.69 10.84 28.61
C ASN A 151 4.48 9.58 28.21
N ILE A 152 5.78 9.73 28.01
CA ILE A 152 6.71 8.62 27.88
C ILE A 152 7.23 8.36 29.31
N LEU A 153 7.08 7.10 29.76
CA LEU A 153 7.57 6.49 31.02
C LEU A 153 6.58 6.42 32.20
N SER A 154 5.86 5.30 32.29
CA SER A 154 5.88 4.35 33.41
C SER A 154 5.03 3.15 32.94
N ASP A 155 5.56 1.94 32.77
CA ASP A 155 5.99 1.15 33.90
C ASP A 155 7.27 0.37 33.62
N SER A 156 8.21 0.60 34.54
CA SER A 156 9.14 -0.38 35.03
C SER A 156 8.42 -1.71 35.29
N ILE A 157 8.65 -2.70 34.44
CA ILE A 157 8.52 -4.11 34.81
C ILE A 157 9.89 -4.74 34.60
N PHE A 158 10.81 -4.41 35.52
CA PHE A 158 11.84 -5.34 35.95
C PHE A 158 11.36 -6.00 37.24
N ALA A 159 11.63 -7.30 37.32
CA ALA A 159 11.24 -8.23 38.35
C ALA A 159 11.83 -7.93 39.74
N GLU A 160 11.12 -8.36 40.79
CA GLU A 160 11.59 -9.05 42.01
C GLU A 160 10.32 -9.33 42.87
N ALA A 161 9.82 -10.56 43.01
CA ALA A 161 10.35 -11.71 43.76
C ALA A 161 10.51 -11.47 45.27
N LYS A 162 9.40 -11.55 46.02
CA LYS A 162 9.32 -12.32 47.28
C LYS A 162 7.89 -12.63 47.68
#